data_AF-A0A0N9XB94-F1
#
_entry.id   AF-A0A0N9XB94-F1
#
_cell.length_a   1.000
_cell.length_b   1.000
_cell.length_c   1.000
_cell.angle_alpha   90.00
_cell.angle_beta   90.00
_cell.angle_gamma   90.00
#
_symmetry.space_group_name_H-M   'P 1'
#
loop_
_entity.id
_entity.type
_entity.pdbx_description
1 polymer ?
#
loop_
_entity_poly.entity_id
_entity_poly.type
_entity_poly.pdbx_seq_one_letter_code
_entity_poly.pdbx_strand_id
1 'polypeptide(L)'
;MLAVYEATQQENYVRMRIAIEGKQTLIAKVDALLDVTHRILAEDRAQATFMFVAREEAKRHVELSEISHDRVFAKLFAEIVGAAVEDGEVDEADAKYVRAALMVITGGLANLGTDVTPAAHKIATESCKRLLSGTLMKQAD
;
A
#
# COMPACT_ATOMS: atom_id res chain seq x y z
N MET A 1 -0.30 -4.40 22.58
CA MET A 1 -0.84 -3.95 21.27
C MET A 1 0.21 -3.16 20.50
N LEU A 2 0.70 -2.04 21.04
CA LEU A 2 1.70 -1.17 20.38
C LEU A 2 2.93 -1.93 19.84
N ALA A 3 3.66 -2.65 20.70
CA ALA A 3 4.85 -3.40 20.27
C ALA A 3 4.56 -4.46 19.17
N VAL A 4 3.37 -5.08 19.20
CA VAL A 4 2.95 -6.04 18.17
C VAL A 4 2.64 -5.31 16.86
N TYR A 5 1.94 -4.18 16.93
CA TYR A 5 1.64 -3.33 15.78
C TYR A 5 2.93 -2.84 15.10
N GLU A 6 3.89 -2.33 15.88
CA GLU A 6 5.17 -1.86 15.35
C GLU A 6 5.98 -2.99 14.68
N ALA A 7 6.06 -4.15 15.33
CA ALA A 7 6.74 -5.32 14.77
C ALA A 7 6.09 -5.77 13.46
N THR A 8 4.76 -5.84 13.41
CA THR A 8 4.00 -6.19 12.21
C THR A 8 4.15 -5.15 11.09
N GLN A 9 4.13 -3.85 11.42
CA GLN A 9 4.38 -2.78 10.44
C GLN A 9 5.78 -2.89 9.85
N GLN A 10 6.78 -3.11 10.71
CA GLN A 10 8.16 -3.23 10.27
C GLN A 10 8.38 -4.46 9.40
N GLU A 11 7.78 -5.59 9.75
CA GLU A 11 7.80 -6.80 8.92
C GLU A 11 7.20 -6.53 7.53
N ASN A 12 5.99 -5.94 7.50
CA ASN A 12 5.31 -5.62 6.26
C ASN A 12 6.09 -4.60 5.40
N TYR A 13 6.70 -3.60 6.04
CA TYR A 13 7.59 -2.65 5.39
C TYR A 13 8.79 -3.33 4.72
N VAL A 14 9.47 -4.24 5.43
CA VAL A 14 10.61 -4.99 4.89
C VAL A 14 10.18 -5.83 3.69
N ARG A 15 9.05 -6.54 3.81
CA ARG A 15 8.49 -7.35 2.70
C ARG A 15 8.16 -6.49 1.49
N MET A 16 7.60 -5.30 1.68
CA MET A 16 7.33 -4.35 0.61
C MET A 16 8.62 -3.82 -0.05
N ARG A 17 9.66 -3.48 0.73
CA ARG A 17 10.95 -3.05 0.18
C ARG A 17 11.60 -4.15 -0.67
N ILE A 18 11.60 -5.38 -0.20
CA ILE A 18 12.14 -6.52 -0.94
C ILE A 18 11.37 -6.73 -2.25
N ALA A 19 10.03 -6.58 -2.23
CA ALA A 19 9.22 -6.80 -3.42
C ALA A 19 9.53 -5.81 -4.56
N ILE A 20 9.85 -4.56 -4.22
CA ILE A 20 10.17 -3.50 -5.21
C ILE A 20 11.65 -3.48 -5.61
N GLU A 21 12.50 -4.25 -4.94
CA GLU A 21 13.92 -4.30 -5.24
C GLU A 21 14.16 -4.83 -6.66
N GLY A 22 15.07 -4.19 -7.40
CA GLY A 22 15.36 -4.53 -8.80
C GLY A 22 14.27 -4.15 -9.80
N LYS A 23 13.14 -3.56 -9.38
CA LYS A 23 12.15 -2.99 -10.29
C LYS A 23 12.62 -1.63 -10.79
N GLN A 24 12.68 -1.47 -12.11
CA GLN A 24 13.23 -0.27 -12.73
C GLN A 24 12.20 0.86 -12.82
N THR A 25 10.98 0.55 -13.28
CA THR A 25 9.95 1.57 -13.50
C THR A 25 9.05 1.77 -12.29
N LEU A 26 8.43 2.95 -12.19
CA LEU A 26 7.39 3.25 -11.21
C LEU A 26 6.26 2.22 -11.28
N ILE A 27 5.74 1.94 -12.47
CA ILE A 27 4.66 0.96 -12.65
C ILE A 27 5.09 -0.43 -12.16
N ALA A 28 6.31 -0.88 -12.45
CA ALA A 28 6.79 -2.17 -11.98
C ALA A 28 6.94 -2.24 -10.46
N LYS A 29 7.36 -1.14 -9.81
CA LYS A 29 7.41 -1.03 -8.34
C LYS A 29 6.01 -1.08 -7.73
N VAL A 30 5.05 -0.37 -8.33
CA VAL A 30 3.67 -0.33 -7.83
C VAL A 30 2.97 -1.68 -8.01
N ASP A 31 3.15 -2.34 -9.15
CA ASP A 31 2.65 -3.70 -9.38
C ASP A 31 3.17 -4.66 -8.31
N ALA A 32 4.48 -4.61 -8.02
CA ALA A 32 5.09 -5.45 -7.00
C ALA A 32 4.56 -5.13 -5.58
N LEU A 33 4.30 -3.86 -5.27
CA LEU A 33 3.67 -3.42 -4.02
C LEU A 33 2.25 -3.98 -3.85
N LEU A 34 1.44 -3.94 -4.90
CA LEU A 34 0.07 -4.46 -4.85
C LEU A 34 0.06 -5.98 -4.72
N ASP A 35 0.94 -6.67 -5.44
CA ASP A 35 1.08 -8.13 -5.37
C ASP A 35 1.55 -8.59 -3.98
N VAL A 36 2.54 -7.91 -3.37
CA VAL A 36 3.00 -8.27 -2.01
C VAL A 36 1.96 -7.93 -0.95
N THR A 37 1.22 -6.83 -1.11
CA THR A 37 0.10 -6.47 -0.21
C THR A 37 -0.95 -7.58 -0.21
N HIS A 38 -1.38 -8.05 -1.38
CA HIS A 38 -2.30 -9.18 -1.48
C HIS A 38 -1.74 -10.44 -0.82
N ARG A 39 -0.47 -10.75 -1.05
CA ARG A 39 0.18 -11.95 -0.50
C ARG A 39 0.23 -11.94 1.02
N ILE A 40 0.66 -10.84 1.63
CA ILE A 40 0.68 -10.65 3.10
C ILE A 40 -0.69 -10.99 3.68
N LEU A 41 -1.76 -10.41 3.11
CA LEU A 41 -3.12 -10.57 3.62
C LEU A 41 -3.71 -11.97 3.36
N ALA A 42 -3.27 -12.63 2.28
CA ALA A 42 -3.70 -13.97 1.94
C ALA A 42 -3.01 -15.04 2.82
N GLU A 43 -1.78 -14.79 3.27
CA GLU A 43 -1.03 -15.66 4.17
C GLU A 43 -1.55 -15.57 5.61
N ASP A 44 -1.86 -14.37 6.09
CA ASP A 44 -2.37 -14.15 7.46
C ASP A 44 -3.48 -13.09 7.51
N ARG A 45 -4.72 -13.57 7.44
CA ARG A 45 -5.91 -12.70 7.58
C ARG A 45 -6.10 -12.16 9.00
N ALA A 46 -5.60 -12.87 10.01
CA ALA A 46 -5.70 -12.42 11.39
C ALA A 46 -4.80 -11.20 11.62
N GLN A 47 -3.62 -11.19 11.01
CA GLN A 47 -2.74 -10.02 10.98
C GLN A 47 -3.45 -8.80 10.38
N ALA A 48 -4.09 -8.95 9.21
CA ALA A 48 -4.84 -7.86 8.57
C ALA A 48 -5.90 -7.24 9.51
N THR A 49 -6.69 -8.11 10.14
CA THR A 49 -7.73 -7.72 11.10
C THR A 49 -7.12 -7.01 12.31
N PHE A 50 -6.04 -7.55 12.88
CA PHE A 50 -5.35 -6.94 14.00
C PHE A 50 -4.86 -5.53 13.67
N MET A 51 -4.24 -5.36 12.51
CA MET A 51 -3.73 -4.06 12.06
C MET A 51 -4.84 -3.03 11.86
N PHE A 52 -5.99 -3.45 11.33
CA PHE A 52 -7.17 -2.60 11.21
C PHE A 52 -7.72 -2.20 12.58
N VAL A 53 -7.96 -3.17 13.47
CA VAL A 53 -8.51 -2.92 14.81
C VAL A 53 -7.58 -2.02 15.62
N ALA A 54 -6.26 -2.26 15.59
CA ALA A 54 -5.30 -1.43 16.31
C ALA A 54 -5.37 0.05 15.88
N ARG A 55 -5.55 0.33 14.58
CA ARG A 55 -5.72 1.70 14.09
C ARG A 55 -7.05 2.33 14.52
N GLU A 56 -8.14 1.57 14.54
CA GLU A 56 -9.44 2.08 15.00
C GLU A 56 -9.44 2.35 16.51
N GLU A 57 -8.83 1.48 17.30
CA GLU A 57 -8.68 1.69 18.75
C GLU A 57 -7.79 2.90 19.04
N ALA A 58 -6.72 3.12 18.25
CA ALA A 58 -5.87 4.29 18.40
C ALA A 58 -6.59 5.64 18.22
N LYS A 59 -7.71 5.67 17.49
CA LYS A 59 -8.54 6.89 17.36
C LYS A 59 -9.30 7.24 18.64
N ARG A 60 -9.50 6.27 19.55
CA ARG A 60 -10.34 6.39 20.75
C ARG A 60 -9.53 6.34 22.04
N HIS A 61 -8.29 5.85 21.97
CA HIS A 61 -7.42 5.57 23.10
C HIS A 61 -6.11 6.39 23.01
N VAL A 62 -5.90 7.32 23.94
CA VAL A 62 -4.75 8.24 23.93
C VAL A 62 -3.42 7.50 24.10
N GLU A 63 -3.42 6.41 24.85
CA GLU A 63 -2.28 5.52 25.07
C GLU A 63 -1.82 4.79 23.79
N LEU A 64 -2.63 4.81 22.73
CA LEU A 64 -2.33 4.24 21.42
C LEU A 64 -2.04 5.32 20.35
N SER A 65 -1.95 6.60 20.74
CA SER A 65 -1.80 7.72 19.78
C SER A 65 -0.58 7.63 18.87
N GLU A 66 0.44 6.87 19.23
CA GLU A 66 1.61 6.57 18.39
C GLU A 66 1.24 5.78 17.12
N ILE A 67 0.21 4.92 17.20
CA ILE A 67 -0.33 4.17 16.05
C ILE A 67 -1.02 5.12 15.05
N SER A 68 -1.70 6.16 15.55
CA SER A 68 -2.50 7.08 14.72
C SER A 68 -1.66 7.95 13.77
N HIS A 69 -0.37 8.13 14.07
CA HIS A 69 0.53 9.00 13.32
C HIS A 69 1.53 8.25 12.45
N ASP A 70 1.36 6.94 12.30
CA ASP A 70 2.38 6.08 11.68
C ASP A 70 2.64 6.46 10.21
N ARG A 71 3.89 6.82 9.94
CA ARG A 71 4.41 7.31 8.65
C ARG A 71 5.30 6.30 7.93
N VAL A 72 5.43 5.07 8.42
CA VAL A 72 6.41 4.09 7.90
C VAL A 72 6.29 3.92 6.37
N PHE A 73 5.07 3.76 5.86
CA PHE A 73 4.85 3.67 4.42
C PHE A 73 4.90 5.02 3.69
N ALA A 74 4.62 6.13 4.38
CA ALA A 74 4.68 7.45 3.77
C ALA A 74 6.10 7.80 3.29
N LYS A 75 7.13 7.32 3.99
CA LYS A 75 8.54 7.43 3.54
C LYS A 75 8.81 6.54 2.32
N LEU A 76 8.34 5.30 2.33
CA LEU A 76 8.49 4.39 1.19
C LEU A 76 7.88 4.98 -0.10
N PHE A 77 6.65 5.50 -0.02
CA PHE A 77 6.01 6.11 -1.19
C PHE A 77 6.73 7.39 -1.65
N ALA A 78 7.31 8.16 -0.73
CA ALA A 78 8.13 9.32 -1.10
C ALA A 78 9.40 8.90 -1.84
N GLU A 79 10.09 7.84 -1.40
CA GLU A 79 11.27 7.30 -2.07
C GLU A 79 10.93 6.79 -3.48
N ILE A 80 9.84 6.05 -3.62
CA ILE A 80 9.39 5.50 -4.91
C ILE A 80 9.07 6.62 -5.91
N VAL A 81 8.32 7.63 -5.47
CA VAL A 81 7.93 8.74 -6.34
C VAL A 81 9.11 9.66 -6.63
N GLY A 82 9.99 9.90 -5.66
CA GLY A 82 11.22 10.68 -5.87
C GLY A 82 12.09 10.08 -6.97
N ALA A 83 12.33 8.77 -6.92
CA ALA A 83 13.05 8.07 -7.98
C ALA A 83 12.33 8.19 -9.34
N ALA A 84 11.01 8.06 -9.37
CA ALA A 84 10.25 8.22 -10.61
C ALA A 84 10.34 9.64 -11.21
N VAL A 85 10.48 10.66 -10.38
CA VAL A 85 10.73 12.04 -10.84
C VAL A 85 12.15 12.17 -11.40
N GLU A 86 13.15 11.64 -10.70
CA GLU A 86 14.54 11.64 -11.16
C GLU A 86 14.72 10.91 -12.50
N ASP A 87 14.00 9.80 -12.69
CA ASP A 87 14.00 8.99 -13.90
C ASP A 87 13.11 9.57 -15.03
N GLY A 88 12.39 10.66 -14.77
CA GLY A 88 11.50 11.33 -15.74
C GLY A 88 10.18 10.59 -16.03
N GLU A 89 9.80 9.62 -15.19
CA GLU A 89 8.51 8.92 -15.27
C GLU A 89 7.34 9.75 -14.72
N VAL A 90 7.64 10.73 -13.85
CA VAL A 90 6.64 11.60 -13.21
C VAL A 90 7.14 13.05 -13.23
N ASP A 91 6.29 13.97 -13.67
CA ASP A 91 6.58 15.40 -13.56
C ASP A 91 6.65 15.83 -12.09
N GLU A 92 7.61 16.68 -11.72
CA GLU A 92 7.78 17.15 -10.34
C GLU A 92 6.50 17.80 -9.78
N ALA A 93 5.76 18.51 -10.62
CA ALA A 93 4.47 19.12 -10.27
C ALA A 93 3.41 18.09 -9.86
N ASP A 94 3.51 16.87 -10.40
CA ASP A 94 2.54 15.79 -10.20
C ASP A 94 2.93 14.78 -9.11
N ALA A 95 4.18 14.83 -8.62
CA ALA A 95 4.71 13.92 -7.61
C ALA A 95 3.79 13.78 -6.38
N LYS A 96 3.22 14.89 -5.89
CA LYS A 96 2.29 14.86 -4.74
C LYS A 96 1.00 14.11 -5.04
N TYR A 97 0.49 14.17 -6.27
CA TYR A 97 -0.74 13.49 -6.68
C TYR A 97 -0.49 11.99 -6.84
N VAL A 98 0.62 11.62 -7.48
CA VAL A 98 1.05 10.22 -7.60
C VAL A 98 1.24 9.60 -6.21
N ARG A 99 1.96 10.29 -5.31
CA ARG A 99 2.16 9.81 -3.94
C ARG A 99 0.85 9.60 -3.19
N ALA A 100 -0.08 10.55 -3.28
CA ALA A 100 -1.39 10.42 -2.65
C ALA A 100 -2.19 9.25 -3.22
N ALA A 101 -2.16 9.05 -4.55
CA ALA A 101 -2.81 7.92 -5.20
C ALA A 101 -2.24 6.58 -4.71
N LEU A 102 -0.91 6.45 -4.60
CA LEU A 102 -0.28 5.24 -4.08
C LEU A 102 -0.71 4.94 -2.63
N MET A 103 -0.73 5.96 -1.77
CA MET A 103 -1.18 5.80 -0.39
C MET A 103 -2.62 5.30 -0.30
N VAL A 104 -3.52 5.89 -1.10
CA VAL A 104 -4.95 5.51 -1.12
C VAL A 104 -5.13 4.11 -1.68
N ILE A 105 -4.48 3.76 -2.80
CA ILE A 105 -4.66 2.47 -3.45
C ILE A 105 -4.09 1.35 -2.57
N THR A 106 -2.85 1.47 -2.11
CA THR A 106 -2.22 0.42 -1.29
C THR A 106 -2.89 0.30 0.08
N GLY A 107 -3.18 1.43 0.75
CA GLY A 107 -3.86 1.42 2.04
C GLY A 107 -5.31 0.93 1.95
N GLY A 108 -6.03 1.32 0.90
CA GLY A 108 -7.38 0.86 0.61
C GLY A 108 -7.43 -0.64 0.33
N LEU A 109 -6.49 -1.15 -0.46
CA LEU A 109 -6.36 -2.59 -0.72
C LEU A 109 -6.05 -3.36 0.56
N ALA A 110 -5.12 -2.87 1.38
CA ALA A 110 -4.79 -3.47 2.67
C ALA A 110 -6.01 -3.56 3.61
N ASN A 111 -6.81 -2.50 3.68
CA ASN A 111 -8.05 -2.49 4.46
C ASN A 111 -9.11 -3.44 3.88
N LEU A 112 -9.29 -3.45 2.55
CA LEU A 112 -10.29 -4.30 1.90
C LEU A 112 -10.09 -5.80 2.22
N GLY A 113 -8.85 -6.21 2.48
CA GLY A 113 -8.52 -7.58 2.87
C GLY A 113 -9.27 -8.11 4.10
N THR A 114 -9.75 -7.24 5.00
CA THR A 114 -10.56 -7.65 6.17
C THR A 114 -12.00 -8.00 5.80
N ASP A 115 -12.51 -7.43 4.71
CA ASP A 115 -13.95 -7.42 4.41
C ASP A 115 -14.34 -8.38 3.28
N VAL A 116 -13.38 -8.76 2.43
CA VAL A 116 -13.64 -9.60 1.25
C VAL A 116 -12.87 -10.91 1.27
N THR A 117 -13.28 -11.88 0.45
CA THR A 117 -12.56 -13.16 0.30
C THR A 117 -11.20 -12.95 -0.37
N PRO A 118 -10.22 -13.88 -0.19
CA PRO A 118 -8.93 -13.80 -0.89
C PRO A 118 -9.08 -13.70 -2.42
N ALA A 119 -10.07 -14.39 -3.00
CA ALA A 119 -10.36 -14.33 -4.42
C ALA A 119 -10.84 -12.93 -4.86
N ALA A 120 -11.77 -12.33 -4.12
CA ALA A 120 -12.24 -10.97 -4.38
C ALA A 120 -11.11 -9.93 -4.20
N HIS A 121 -10.26 -10.10 -3.17
CA HIS A 121 -9.09 -9.26 -2.97
C HIS A 121 -8.09 -9.35 -4.14
N LYS A 122 -7.88 -10.56 -4.69
CA LYS A 122 -7.04 -10.77 -5.87
C LYS A 122 -7.60 -10.02 -7.09
N ILE A 123 -8.92 -10.05 -7.30
CA ILE A 123 -9.58 -9.29 -8.38
C ILE A 123 -9.38 -7.79 -8.17
N ALA A 124 -9.52 -7.29 -6.94
CA ALA A 124 -9.28 -5.87 -6.62
C ALA A 124 -7.82 -5.47 -6.90
N THR A 125 -6.87 -6.33 -6.51
CA THR A 125 -5.43 -6.14 -6.76
C THR A 125 -5.16 -5.98 -8.26
N GLU A 126 -5.66 -6.92 -9.08
CA GLU A 126 -5.49 -6.87 -10.53
C GLU A 126 -6.20 -5.66 -11.16
N SER A 127 -7.35 -5.27 -10.62
CA SER A 127 -8.08 -4.10 -11.08
C SER A 127 -7.30 -2.81 -10.85
N CYS A 128 -6.65 -2.66 -9.69
CA CYS A 128 -5.78 -1.52 -9.41
C CYS A 128 -4.57 -1.46 -10.36
N LYS A 129 -3.93 -2.60 -10.65
CA LYS A 129 -2.81 -2.67 -11.62
C LYS A 129 -3.25 -2.25 -13.02
N ARG A 130 -4.41 -2.75 -13.47
CA ARG A 130 -5.00 -2.38 -14.76
C ARG A 130 -5.44 -0.91 -14.82
N LEU A 131 -5.93 -0.36 -13.71
CA LEU A 131 -6.28 1.05 -13.61
C LEU A 131 -5.05 1.93 -13.78
N LEU A 132 -3.96 1.62 -13.08
CA LEU A 132 -2.72 2.40 -13.11
C LEU A 132 -1.98 2.30 -14.45
N SER A 133 -2.07 1.15 -15.12
CA SER A 133 -1.53 0.96 -16.48
C SER A 133 -2.44 1.49 -17.60
N GLY A 134 -3.61 2.05 -17.27
CA GLY A 134 -4.56 2.57 -18.26
C GLY A 134 -5.24 1.49 -19.12
N THR A 135 -5.28 0.24 -18.65
CA THR A 135 -5.81 -0.91 -19.39
C THR A 135 -7.17 -1.42 -18.87
N LEU A 136 -7.74 -0.74 -17.86
CA LEU A 136 -9.01 -1.13 -17.25
C LEU A 136 -10.23 -0.54 -17.99
N MET A 137 -10.21 0.77 -18.24
CA MET A 137 -11.35 1.52 -18.79
C MET A 137 -11.02 2.00 -20.20
N LYS A 138 -12.05 2.06 -21.05
CA LYS A 138 -11.98 2.69 -22.38
C LYS A 138 -12.73 4.02 -22.31
N GLN A 139 -12.23 5.04 -23.00
CA GLN A 139 -13.04 6.24 -23.23
C GLN A 139 -14.23 5.87 -24.12
N ALA A 140 -15.39 6.41 -23.82
CA ALA A 140 -16.53 6.37 -24.73
C ALA A 140 -16.31 7.47 -25.78
N ASP A 141 -16.52 7.12 -27.05
CA ASP A 141 -16.47 8.06 -28.19
C ASP A 141 -17.55 9.14 -28.09
#